data_AF-A0A1V2IHL2-F1
#
_entry.id   AF-A0A1V2IHL2-F1
#
_cell.length_a   1.000
_cell.length_b   1.000
_cell.length_c   1.000
_cell.angle_alpha   90.00
_cell.angle_beta   90.00
_cell.angle_gamma   90.00
#
_symmetry.space_group_name_H-M   'P 1'
#
loop_
_entity.id
_entity.type
_entity.pdbx_description
1 polymer ?
#
loop_
_entity_poly.entity_id
_entity_poly.type
_entity_poly.pdbx_seq_one_letter_code
_entity_poly.pdbx_strand_id
1 'polypeptide(L)'
;MTLTANPNCPAIALVTSSFTATVTRTTSGASLDITGTYTAPNASATGQTTIHTVASTSATDGTVLTQSDATVPTRPATDPATLASIDLGRLPAPTPSTLALTLTTTPTGCSPVTLVTIVVVGITVPAAPPTPSPTPTPPAS
;
A
#
# COMPACT_ATOMS: atom_id res chain seq x y z
N MET A 1 -14.97 11.76 -15.93
CA MET A 1 -15.77 11.39 -14.76
C MET A 1 -15.19 12.13 -13.57
N THR A 2 -15.82 13.23 -13.16
CA THR A 2 -15.35 14.10 -12.06
C THR A 2 -15.95 13.57 -10.77
N LEU A 3 -15.13 12.96 -9.91
CA LEU A 3 -15.50 12.65 -8.54
C LEU A 3 -15.54 13.97 -7.76
N THR A 4 -16.72 14.58 -7.66
CA THR A 4 -16.93 15.74 -6.78
C THR A 4 -16.80 15.28 -5.32
N ALA A 5 -15.72 15.69 -4.67
CA ALA A 5 -15.62 15.65 -3.21
C ALA A 5 -16.88 16.30 -2.61
N ASN A 6 -17.56 15.60 -1.70
CA ASN A 6 -18.63 16.21 -0.93
C ASN A 6 -18.01 17.35 -0.11
N PRO A 7 -18.42 18.62 -0.27
CA PRO A 7 -17.77 19.75 0.40
C PRO A 7 -17.85 19.68 1.93
N ASN A 8 -18.75 18.86 2.47
CA ASN A 8 -18.89 18.58 3.91
C ASN A 8 -17.93 17.50 4.43
N CYS A 9 -17.19 16.84 3.53
CA CYS A 9 -16.26 15.76 3.83
C CYS A 9 -14.89 16.04 3.23
N PRO A 10 -14.20 17.11 3.67
CA PRO A 10 -12.93 17.47 3.10
C PRO A 10 -11.88 16.43 3.54
N ALA A 11 -11.22 15.80 2.55
CA ALA A 11 -10.15 14.83 2.73
C ALA A 11 -8.80 15.41 2.32
N ILE A 12 -7.70 14.81 2.76
CA ILE A 12 -6.39 15.08 2.17
C ILE A 12 -6.43 14.76 0.66
N ALA A 13 -5.66 15.49 -0.15
CA ALA A 13 -5.50 15.16 -1.56
C ALA A 13 -4.04 14.81 -1.84
N LEU A 14 -3.80 13.67 -2.49
CA LEU A 14 -2.44 13.23 -2.77
C LEU A 14 -1.91 13.87 -4.06
N VAL A 15 -0.64 14.25 -4.06
CA VAL A 15 0.03 14.85 -5.23
C VAL A 15 0.69 13.73 -6.04
N THR A 16 -0.01 13.21 -7.04
CA THR A 16 0.41 12.00 -7.76
C THR A 16 1.77 12.11 -8.45
N SER A 17 2.17 13.32 -8.88
CA SER A 17 3.49 13.56 -9.49
C SER A 17 4.67 13.44 -8.52
N SER A 18 4.41 13.40 -7.22
CA SER A 18 5.43 13.25 -6.18
C SER A 18 5.68 11.79 -5.77
N PHE A 19 4.89 10.85 -6.30
CA PHE A 19 4.90 9.48 -5.83
C PHE A 19 6.18 8.76 -6.21
N THR A 20 6.77 8.10 -5.22
CA THR A 20 7.92 7.22 -5.40
C THR A 20 7.60 5.86 -4.78
N ALA A 21 7.74 4.81 -5.57
CA ALA A 21 7.58 3.43 -5.15
C ALA A 21 8.96 2.80 -4.97
N THR A 22 9.27 2.34 -3.75
CA THR A 22 10.56 1.74 -3.42
C THR A 22 10.35 0.34 -2.88
N VAL A 23 11.09 -0.63 -3.41
CA VAL A 23 11.12 -1.99 -2.85
C VAL A 23 12.33 -2.11 -1.93
N THR A 24 12.07 -2.24 -0.63
CA THR A 24 13.11 -2.48 0.37
C THR A 24 13.21 -3.96 0.64
N ARG A 25 14.43 -4.52 0.62
CA ARG A 25 14.67 -5.92 0.95
C ARG A 25 15.53 -6.01 2.18
N THR A 26 15.08 -6.80 3.15
CA THR A 26 15.83 -7.15 4.35
C THR A 26 16.06 -8.66 4.38
N THR A 27 16.86 -9.12 5.34
CA THR A 27 17.02 -10.56 5.62
C THR A 27 15.73 -11.22 6.12
N SER A 28 14.77 -10.42 6.61
CA SER A 28 13.48 -10.87 7.14
C SER A 28 12.32 -10.80 6.13
N GLY A 29 12.51 -10.20 4.96
CA GLY A 29 11.45 -10.09 3.96
C GLY A 29 11.68 -8.96 2.95
N ALA A 30 10.64 -8.66 2.16
CA ALA A 30 10.64 -7.53 1.23
C ALA A 30 9.39 -6.68 1.46
N SER A 31 9.54 -5.37 1.49
CA SER A 31 8.44 -4.40 1.55
C SER A 31 8.41 -3.53 0.30
N LEU A 32 7.21 -3.13 -0.11
CA LEU A 32 6.98 -2.09 -1.09
C LEU A 32 6.45 -0.86 -0.36
N ASP A 33 7.24 0.20 -0.35
CA ASP A 33 6.92 1.46 0.30
C ASP A 33 6.55 2.50 -0.76
N ILE A 34 5.38 3.11 -0.61
CA ILE A 34 4.90 4.22 -1.43
C ILE A 34 5.05 5.49 -0.63
N THR A 35 5.86 6.42 -1.13
CA THR A 35 6.08 7.74 -0.54
C THR A 35 5.57 8.83 -1.46
N GLY A 36 5.14 9.95 -0.90
CA GLY A 36 4.64 11.08 -1.66
C GLY A 36 4.25 12.28 -0.80
N THR A 37 3.90 13.37 -1.46
CA THR A 37 3.34 14.56 -0.82
C THR A 37 1.82 14.61 -0.98
N TYR A 38 1.17 15.36 -0.11
CA TYR A 38 -0.28 15.53 -0.09
C TYR A 38 -0.62 16.94 0.40
N THR A 39 -1.86 17.38 0.17
CA THR A 39 -2.36 18.67 0.64
C THR A 39 -3.43 18.46 1.70
N ALA A 40 -3.46 19.36 2.67
CA ALA A 40 -4.45 19.32 3.74
C ALA A 40 -5.88 19.57 3.18
N PRO A 41 -6.91 19.00 3.80
CA PRO A 41 -8.31 19.24 3.42
C PRO A 41 -8.73 20.71 3.53
N ASN A 42 -8.14 21.44 4.48
CA ASN A 42 -8.32 22.88 4.68
C ASN A 42 -7.14 23.44 5.48
N ALA A 43 -6.98 24.77 5.47
CA ALA A 43 -5.84 25.45 6.10
C ALA A 43 -5.74 25.25 7.63
N SER A 44 -6.88 24.97 8.29
CA SER A 44 -6.97 24.79 9.75
C SER A 44 -6.99 23.31 10.17
N ALA A 45 -6.82 22.38 9.21
CA ALA A 45 -6.90 20.96 9.50
C ALA A 45 -5.73 20.52 10.39
N THR A 46 -6.07 19.87 11.50
CA THR A 46 -5.11 19.37 12.49
C THR A 46 -5.39 17.90 12.81
N GLY A 47 -4.48 17.26 13.55
CA GLY A 47 -4.60 15.86 13.92
C GLY A 47 -3.95 14.91 12.92
N GLN A 48 -4.49 13.69 12.86
CA GLN A 48 -3.98 12.60 12.04
C GLN A 48 -5.05 12.09 11.07
N THR A 49 -4.60 11.66 9.89
CA THR A 49 -5.41 11.03 8.85
C THR A 49 -4.89 9.64 8.61
N THR A 50 -5.77 8.64 8.68
CA THR A 50 -5.43 7.26 8.31
C THR A 50 -5.70 7.05 6.83
N ILE A 51 -4.71 6.50 6.15
CA ILE A 51 -4.78 6.04 4.77
C ILE A 51 -4.84 4.51 4.81
N HIS A 52 -6.00 3.99 4.45
CA HIS A 52 -6.24 2.56 4.28
C HIS A 52 -5.83 2.16 2.87
N THR A 53 -4.87 1.26 2.75
CA THR A 53 -4.39 0.76 1.46
C THR A 53 -4.82 -0.68 1.27
N VAL A 54 -5.45 -0.95 0.13
CA VAL A 54 -5.80 -2.30 -0.31
C VAL A 54 -4.94 -2.65 -1.50
N ALA A 55 -4.17 -3.74 -1.39
CA ALA A 55 -3.36 -4.29 -2.46
C ALA A 55 -4.09 -5.47 -3.11
N SER A 56 -4.27 -5.41 -4.42
CA SER A 56 -4.99 -6.42 -5.21
C SER A 56 -4.24 -6.80 -6.48
N THR A 57 -4.64 -7.91 -7.10
CA THR A 57 -4.06 -8.37 -8.38
C THR A 57 -4.38 -7.47 -9.56
N SER A 58 -5.40 -6.62 -9.46
CA SER A 58 -5.86 -5.68 -10.49
C SER A 58 -6.67 -4.53 -9.88
N ALA A 59 -6.68 -3.39 -10.56
CA ALA A 59 -7.32 -2.15 -10.09
C ALA A 59 -8.86 -2.18 -10.18
N THR A 60 -9.43 -3.00 -11.07
CA THR A 60 -10.88 -2.98 -11.36
C THR A 60 -11.63 -4.10 -10.64
N ASP A 61 -11.15 -5.34 -10.75
CA ASP A 61 -11.78 -6.54 -10.17
C ASP A 61 -10.73 -7.49 -9.57
N GLY A 62 -9.63 -6.93 -9.05
CA GLY A 62 -8.55 -7.71 -8.49
C GLY A 62 -8.95 -8.39 -7.18
N THR A 63 -8.47 -9.62 -6.99
CA THR A 63 -8.55 -10.28 -5.69
C THR A 63 -7.66 -9.52 -4.70
N VAL A 64 -8.21 -9.20 -3.53
CA VAL A 64 -7.43 -8.59 -2.44
C VAL A 64 -6.37 -9.57 -1.98
N LEU A 65 -5.13 -9.11 -1.97
CA LEU A 65 -3.96 -9.88 -1.56
C LEU A 65 -3.56 -9.55 -0.13
N THR A 66 -3.52 -8.25 0.18
CA THR A 66 -3.17 -7.75 1.51
C THR A 66 -3.70 -6.33 1.71
N GLN A 67 -3.67 -5.86 2.94
CA GLN A 67 -4.11 -4.53 3.35
C GLN A 67 -3.12 -3.95 4.35
N SER A 68 -2.99 -2.64 4.34
CA SER A 68 -2.11 -1.92 5.26
C SER A 68 -2.67 -0.55 5.56
N ASP A 69 -2.46 -0.08 6.78
CA ASP A 69 -2.83 1.25 7.20
C ASP A 69 -1.59 2.09 7.45
N ALA A 70 -1.60 3.33 6.96
CA ALA A 70 -0.60 4.33 7.27
C ALA A 70 -1.28 5.52 7.92
N THR A 71 -0.68 6.08 8.97
CA THR A 71 -1.16 7.31 9.59
C THR A 71 -0.23 8.45 9.21
N VAL A 72 -0.81 9.51 8.65
CA VAL A 72 -0.09 10.72 8.30
C VAL A 72 -0.68 11.91 9.05
N PRO A 73 0.09 12.96 9.37
CA PRO A 73 -0.47 14.18 9.88
C PRO A 73 -1.51 14.76 8.90
N THR A 74 -2.65 15.26 9.37
CA THR A 74 -3.67 15.84 8.48
C THR A 74 -3.13 17.05 7.70
N ARG A 75 -2.16 17.76 8.29
CA ARG A 75 -1.41 18.82 7.63
C ARG A 75 -0.06 18.27 7.14
N PRO A 76 0.26 18.38 5.85
CA PRO A 76 1.48 17.83 5.30
C PRO A 76 2.72 18.49 5.91
N ALA A 77 3.75 17.67 6.12
CA ALA A 77 5.10 18.15 6.37
C ALA A 77 5.73 18.66 5.05
N THR A 78 6.88 19.33 5.15
CA THR A 78 7.68 19.72 3.99
C THR A 78 8.29 18.54 3.24
N ASP A 79 8.52 17.42 3.94
CA ASP A 79 9.10 16.20 3.37
C ASP A 79 8.01 15.21 2.92
N PRO A 80 8.29 14.38 1.90
CA PRO A 80 7.41 13.28 1.50
C PRO A 80 7.14 12.33 2.68
N ALA A 81 5.88 11.93 2.82
CA ALA A 81 5.47 10.96 3.83
C ALA A 81 5.30 9.58 3.20
N THR A 82 5.48 8.52 4.00
CA THR A 82 5.08 7.17 3.62
C THR A 82 3.56 7.07 3.65
N LEU A 83 2.96 6.86 2.47
CA LEU A 83 1.51 6.79 2.27
C LEU A 83 0.99 5.36 2.34
N ALA A 84 1.82 4.38 1.99
CA ALA A 84 1.51 2.96 2.10
C ALA A 84 2.79 2.13 2.27
N SER A 85 2.69 1.01 2.98
CA SER A 85 3.77 0.01 3.10
C SER A 85 3.17 -1.38 3.01
N ILE A 86 3.61 -2.15 2.03
CA ILE A 86 3.09 -3.48 1.71
C ILE A 86 4.16 -4.52 1.96
N ASP A 87 3.89 -5.47 2.85
CA ASP A 87 4.75 -6.64 3.05
C ASP A 87 4.57 -7.62 1.88
N LEU A 88 5.58 -7.65 1.00
CA LEU A 88 5.59 -8.54 -0.17
C LEU A 88 5.83 -10.00 0.22
N GLY A 89 6.40 -10.27 1.41
CA GLY A 89 6.63 -11.62 1.91
C GLY A 89 5.35 -12.36 2.34
N ARG A 90 4.26 -11.61 2.57
CA ARG A 90 2.93 -12.16 2.91
C ARG A 90 2.05 -12.41 1.70
N LEU A 91 2.51 -12.02 0.50
CA LEU A 91 1.74 -12.23 -0.73
C LEU A 91 1.73 -13.72 -1.11
N PRO A 92 0.63 -14.20 -1.69
CA PRO A 92 0.55 -15.58 -2.18
C PRO A 92 1.61 -15.85 -3.25
N ALA A 93 2.13 -17.08 -3.26
CA ALA A 93 3.04 -17.55 -4.29
C ALA A 93 2.25 -18.17 -5.48
N PRO A 94 2.65 -17.91 -6.74
CA PRO A 94 3.70 -16.98 -7.15
C PRO A 94 3.27 -15.52 -6.94
N THR A 95 4.20 -14.68 -6.47
CA THR A 95 3.93 -13.25 -6.29
C THR A 95 3.53 -12.63 -7.63
N PRO A 96 2.43 -11.88 -7.70
CA PRO A 96 2.02 -11.27 -8.95
C PRO A 96 3.03 -10.21 -9.38
N SER A 97 3.31 -10.16 -10.69
CA SER A 97 4.23 -9.18 -11.30
C SER A 97 3.67 -7.76 -11.29
N THR A 98 2.37 -7.62 -11.08
CA THR A 98 1.64 -6.36 -11.01
C THR A 98 0.80 -6.35 -9.74
N LEU A 99 0.83 -5.24 -9.01
CA LEU A 99 -0.06 -4.97 -7.89
C LEU A 99 -0.80 -3.65 -8.13
N ALA A 100 -2.10 -3.66 -7.89
CA ALA A 100 -2.90 -2.46 -7.80
C ALA A 100 -3.07 -2.09 -6.32
N LEU A 101 -2.80 -0.84 -5.98
CA LEU A 101 -2.87 -0.29 -4.64
C LEU A 101 -3.95 0.78 -4.63
N THR A 102 -5.06 0.52 -3.96
CA THR A 102 -6.13 1.49 -3.78
C THR A 102 -6.00 2.11 -2.40
N LEU A 103 -5.71 3.41 -2.37
CA LEU A 103 -5.56 4.19 -1.16
C LEU A 103 -6.89 4.91 -0.90
N THR A 104 -7.42 4.71 0.30
CA THR A 104 -8.67 5.33 0.76
C THR A 104 -8.47 5.99 2.11
N THR A 105 -9.28 6.98 2.42
CA THR A 105 -9.33 7.57 3.76
C THR A 105 -10.78 7.80 4.16
N THR A 106 -11.04 7.78 5.47
CA THR A 106 -12.39 7.98 6.00
C THR A 106 -12.36 9.20 6.91
N PRO A 107 -12.69 10.40 6.40
CA PRO A 107 -12.84 11.58 7.26
C PRO A 107 -13.90 11.33 8.33
N THR A 108 -13.70 11.88 9.53
CA THR A 108 -14.62 11.68 10.66
C THR A 108 -16.03 12.14 10.29
N GLY A 109 -17.02 11.27 10.50
CA GLY A 109 -18.43 11.55 10.18
C GLY A 109 -18.78 11.46 8.69
N CYS A 110 -17.87 10.95 7.86
CA CYS A 110 -18.04 10.84 6.42
C CYS A 110 -17.91 9.40 5.93
N SER A 111 -18.40 9.15 4.72
CA SER A 111 -18.12 7.91 4.01
C SER A 111 -16.64 7.85 3.55
N PRO A 112 -16.08 6.64 3.39
CA PRO A 112 -14.75 6.47 2.84
C PRO A 112 -14.60 7.13 1.46
N VAL A 113 -13.47 7.81 1.26
CA VAL A 113 -13.11 8.49 0.01
C VAL A 113 -11.89 7.79 -0.58
N THR A 114 -11.95 7.47 -1.87
CA THR A 114 -10.78 6.99 -2.60
C THR A 114 -9.87 8.15 -2.95
N LEU A 115 -8.62 8.09 -2.50
CA LEU A 115 -7.61 9.11 -2.76
C LEU A 115 -6.97 8.88 -4.14
N VAL A 116 -6.49 7.66 -4.37
CA VAL A 116 -5.83 7.27 -5.62
C VAL A 116 -5.79 5.76 -5.75
N THR A 117 -5.67 5.28 -7.00
CA THR A 117 -5.25 3.92 -7.31
C THR A 117 -3.93 3.95 -8.04
N ILE A 118 -2.93 3.24 -7.52
CA ILE A 118 -1.57 3.15 -8.05
C ILE A 118 -1.38 1.74 -8.60
N VAL A 119 -0.89 1.63 -9.83
CA VAL A 119 -0.52 0.33 -10.41
C VAL A 119 0.99 0.23 -10.41
N VAL A 120 1.52 -0.73 -9.65
CA VAL A 120 2.95 -1.02 -9.58
C VAL A 120 3.22 -2.26 -10.42
N VAL A 121 4.09 -2.13 -11.41
CA VAL A 121 4.46 -3.20 -12.35
C VAL A 121 5.92 -3.62 -12.13
N GLY A 122 6.25 -4.83 -12.56
CA GLY A 122 7.61 -5.35 -12.51
C GLY A 122 8.06 -5.79 -11.11
N ILE A 123 7.11 -6.22 -10.27
CA ILE A 123 7.43 -6.71 -8.93
C ILE A 123 8.09 -8.08 -9.06
N THR A 124 9.36 -8.15 -8.67
CA THR A 124 10.13 -9.40 -8.63
C THR A 124 10.55 -9.69 -7.19
N VAL A 125 9.93 -10.73 -6.61
CA VAL A 125 10.37 -11.32 -5.34
C VAL A 125 11.14 -12.59 -5.67
N PRO A 126 12.41 -12.74 -5.24
CA PRO A 126 13.15 -13.99 -5.44
C PRO A 126 12.39 -15.15 -4.80
N ALA A 127 12.30 -16.28 -5.49
CA ALA A 127 11.74 -17.50 -4.91
C ALA A 127 12.48 -17.84 -3.61
N ALA A 128 11.73 -18.21 -2.57
CA ALA A 128 12.33 -18.74 -1.36
C ALA A 128 13.25 -19.93 -1.72
N PRO A 129 14.38 -20.12 -1.01
CA PRO A 129 15.25 -21.27 -1.24
C PRO A 129 14.43 -22.57 -1.15
N PRO A 130 14.70 -23.59 -1.98
CA PRO A 130 14.01 -24.87 -1.85
C PRO A 130 14.19 -25.40 -0.43
N THR A 131 13.10 -25.80 0.22
CA THR A 131 13.16 -26.50 1.50
C THR A 131 14.01 -27.76 1.33
N PRO A 132 14.97 -28.04 2.24
CA PRO A 132 15.73 -29.28 2.16
C PRO A 132 14.76 -30.46 2.27
N SER A 133 14.80 -31.35 1.27
CA SER A 133 14.04 -32.60 1.31
C SER A 133 14.52 -33.43 2.51
N PRO A 134 13.62 -33.98 3.35
CA PRO A 134 14.04 -34.88 4.41
C PRO A 134 14.74 -36.10 3.79
N THR A 135 15.98 -36.35 4.19
CA THR A 135 16.71 -37.56 3.82
C THR A 135 15.95 -38.78 4.37
N PRO A 136 15.56 -39.76 3.53
CA PRO A 136 14.92 -40.97 4.04
C PRO A 136 15.90 -41.75 4.93
N THR A 137 15.53 -41.94 6.19
CA THR A 137 16.27 -42.80 7.14
C THR A 137 16.21 -44.25 6.64
N PRO A 138 17.34 -44.96 6.51
CA PRO A 138 17.32 -46.37 6.11
C PRO A 138 16.65 -47.23 7.21
N PRO A 139 15.95 -48.32 6.84
CA PRO A 139 15.34 -49.22 7.80
C PRO A 139 16.42 -49.95 8.62
N ALA A 140 16.24 -50.00 9.94
CA ALA A 140 17.09 -50.78 10.84
C ALA A 140 16.92 -52.28 10.55
N SER A 141 18.04 -53.00 10.43
CA SER A 141 18.10 -54.48 10.36
C SER A 141 18.08 -55.11 11.74
#